data_AF-A0A7S1EKT1-F1
#
_entry.id   AF-A0A7S1EKT1-F1
#
_cell.length_a   1.000
_cell.length_b   1.000
_cell.length_c   1.000
_cell.angle_alpha   90.00
_cell.angle_beta   90.00
_cell.angle_gamma   90.00
#
_symmetry.space_group_name_H-M   'P 1'
#
loop_
_entity.id
_entity.type
_entity.pdbx_description
1 polymer ?
#
loop_
_entity_poly.entity_id
_entity_poly.type
_entity_poly.pdbx_seq_one_letter_code
_entity_poly.pdbx_strand_id
1 'polypeptide(L)'
;AEREKGANLKEEVAALRRKLLTSENARRKLHNELQELKGNVRVFVRVRPEGGDGQRTVVEVDDDLGTVGVPCRGEFHPFNFDRTFSPRATQDDLFAEVSAYVQSALDGFNVSLFAYGQTGSGKTHTMFGQKSDPGLIPRAIDQILLTVEQESANGWSYQMHASFIEIYNEQVRDLLCSSTEEEGKKHQITQGENGRNDVTGREHC
;
A
#
# COMPACT_ATOMS: atom_id res chain seq x y z
N ALA A 1 38.09 26.39 -25.42
CA ALA A 1 37.63 25.08 -25.93
C ALA A 1 37.18 24.14 -24.82
N GLU A 2 38.07 23.42 -24.10
CA GLU A 2 37.63 22.41 -23.10
C GLU A 2 36.96 23.00 -21.85
N ARG A 3 37.50 24.10 -21.30
CA ARG A 3 36.88 24.80 -20.15
C ARG A 3 35.49 25.36 -20.47
N GLU A 4 35.30 25.80 -21.71
CA GLU A 4 34.05 26.36 -22.23
C GLU A 4 33.01 25.27 -22.50
N LYS A 5 33.43 24.12 -23.05
CA LYS A 5 32.60 22.91 -23.13
C LYS A 5 32.17 22.43 -21.73
N GLY A 6 33.09 22.41 -20.77
CA GLY A 6 32.80 22.03 -19.38
C GLY A 6 31.82 22.98 -18.68
N ALA A 7 31.88 24.28 -18.97
CA ALA A 7 30.91 25.25 -18.45
C ALA A 7 29.52 25.05 -19.07
N ASN A 8 29.46 24.85 -20.39
CA ASN A 8 28.19 24.64 -21.10
C ASN A 8 27.49 23.34 -20.65
N LEU A 9 28.25 22.25 -20.48
CA LEU A 9 27.71 20.98 -19.94
C LEU A 9 27.15 21.13 -18.51
N LYS A 10 27.80 21.92 -17.64
CA LYS A 10 27.30 22.17 -16.29
C LYS A 10 26.00 22.96 -16.30
N GLU A 11 25.89 23.95 -17.18
CA GLU A 11 24.68 24.76 -17.32
C GLU A 11 23.52 23.92 -17.86
N GLU A 12 23.79 23.05 -18.84
CA GLU A 12 22.82 22.10 -19.38
C GLU A 12 22.34 21.11 -18.31
N VAL A 13 23.24 20.51 -17.53
CA VAL A 13 22.88 19.62 -16.41
C VAL A 13 22.04 20.37 -15.36
N ALA A 14 22.38 21.61 -15.05
CA ALA A 14 21.59 22.43 -14.12
C ALA A 14 20.20 22.79 -14.68
N ALA A 15 20.08 23.00 -15.99
CA ALA A 15 18.79 23.21 -16.65
C ALA A 15 17.93 21.94 -16.65
N LEU A 16 18.53 20.78 -16.94
CA LEU A 16 17.84 19.49 -16.91
C LEU A 16 17.35 19.13 -15.51
N ARG A 17 18.16 19.35 -14.46
CA ARG A 17 17.74 19.13 -13.07
C ARG A 17 16.56 20.01 -12.66
N ARG A 18 16.56 21.28 -13.07
CA ARG A 18 15.41 22.18 -12.84
C ARG A 18 14.15 21.67 -13.52
N LYS A 19 14.25 21.23 -14.77
CA LYS A 19 13.12 20.63 -15.51
C LYS A 19 12.60 19.37 -14.82
N LEU A 20 13.50 18.49 -14.39
CA LEU A 20 13.15 17.26 -13.67
C LEU A 20 12.38 17.58 -12.38
N LEU A 21 12.87 18.50 -11.57
CA LEU A 21 12.20 18.93 -10.34
C LEU A 21 10.80 19.50 -10.62
N THR A 22 10.66 20.36 -11.64
CA THR A 22 9.34 20.91 -12.01
C THR A 22 8.39 19.83 -12.51
N SER A 23 8.91 18.85 -13.26
CA SER A 23 8.13 17.72 -13.77
C SER A 23 7.66 16.81 -12.63
N GLU A 24 8.54 16.51 -11.67
CA GLU A 24 8.18 15.71 -10.50
C GLU A 24 7.12 16.40 -9.65
N ASN A 25 7.27 17.71 -9.38
CA ASN A 25 6.26 18.45 -8.62
C ASN A 25 4.88 18.46 -9.33
N ALA A 26 4.87 18.56 -10.67
CA ALA A 26 3.66 18.45 -11.45
C ALA A 26 3.06 17.04 -11.39
N ARG A 27 3.90 15.99 -11.48
CA ARG A 27 3.48 14.59 -11.34
C ARG A 27 2.82 14.35 -9.98
N ARG A 28 3.45 14.79 -8.89
CA ARG A 28 2.91 14.66 -7.52
C ARG A 28 1.56 15.35 -7.37
N LYS A 29 1.44 16.57 -7.88
CA LYS A 29 0.19 17.34 -7.83
C LYS A 29 -0.93 16.64 -8.61
N LEU A 30 -0.66 16.25 -9.86
CA LEU A 30 -1.65 15.59 -10.71
C LEU A 30 -2.05 14.22 -10.16
N HIS A 31 -1.08 13.47 -9.62
CA HIS A 31 -1.33 12.19 -8.96
C HIS A 31 -2.28 12.36 -7.77
N ASN A 32 -2.04 13.36 -6.92
CA ASN A 32 -2.91 13.63 -5.79
C ASN A 32 -4.33 14.04 -6.22
N GLU A 33 -4.45 14.96 -7.19
CA GLU A 33 -5.76 15.36 -7.73
C GLU A 33 -6.53 14.16 -8.29
N LEU A 34 -5.83 13.24 -8.98
CA LEU A 34 -6.44 12.01 -9.49
C LEU A 34 -6.93 11.10 -8.34
N GLN A 35 -6.16 10.93 -7.28
CA GLN A 35 -6.59 10.15 -6.11
C GLN A 35 -7.78 10.79 -5.40
N GLU A 36 -7.79 12.11 -5.21
CA GLU A 36 -8.90 12.83 -4.60
C GLU A 36 -10.18 12.70 -5.43
N LEU A 37 -10.09 12.78 -6.76
CA LEU A 37 -11.22 12.58 -7.68
C LEU A 37 -11.77 11.15 -7.63
N LYS A 38 -10.91 10.14 -7.44
CA LYS A 38 -11.32 8.75 -7.23
C LYS A 38 -11.96 8.52 -5.85
N GLY A 39 -11.73 9.43 -4.91
CA GLY A 39 -12.20 9.34 -3.53
C GLY A 39 -11.09 8.92 -2.57
N ASN A 40 -11.01 9.61 -1.43
CA ASN A 40 -10.02 9.37 -0.38
C ASN A 40 -10.26 8.06 0.40
N VAL A 41 -11.48 7.53 0.33
CA VAL A 41 -11.86 6.24 0.91
C VAL A 41 -12.41 5.40 -0.22
N ARG A 42 -11.74 4.28 -0.50
CA ARG A 42 -12.15 3.31 -1.52
C ARG A 42 -12.29 1.93 -0.91
N VAL A 43 -13.33 1.21 -1.32
CA VAL A 43 -13.67 -0.13 -0.86
C VAL A 43 -13.54 -1.08 -2.03
N PHE A 44 -12.61 -2.02 -1.90
CA PHE A 44 -12.41 -3.08 -2.87
C PHE A 44 -12.93 -4.41 -2.33
N VAL A 45 -13.57 -5.19 -3.19
CA VAL A 45 -13.99 -6.55 -2.84
C VAL A 45 -13.21 -7.55 -3.65
N ARG A 46 -12.56 -8.50 -2.96
CA ARG A 46 -11.87 -9.62 -3.58
C ARG A 46 -12.54 -10.92 -3.21
N VAL A 47 -13.05 -11.62 -4.21
CA VAL A 47 -13.60 -12.95 -4.05
C VAL A 47 -12.48 -13.96 -4.27
N ARG A 48 -12.26 -14.83 -3.28
CA ARG A 48 -11.20 -15.84 -3.37
C ARG A 48 -11.58 -16.99 -4.34
N PRO A 49 -10.60 -17.66 -4.96
CA PRO A 49 -10.82 -18.92 -5.66
C PRO A 49 -11.48 -19.96 -4.77
N GLU A 50 -12.27 -20.87 -5.39
CA GLU A 50 -12.75 -22.07 -4.71
C GLU A 50 -11.56 -22.91 -4.26
N GLY A 51 -11.48 -23.21 -2.97
CA GLY A 51 -10.45 -24.10 -2.44
C GLY A 51 -10.82 -25.57 -2.66
N GLY A 52 -9.82 -26.45 -2.65
CA GLY A 52 -10.01 -27.91 -2.70
C GLY A 52 -10.84 -28.50 -1.55
N ASP A 53 -11.19 -27.69 -0.55
CA ASP A 53 -11.99 -28.07 0.63
C ASP A 53 -13.52 -28.15 0.35
N GLY A 54 -13.95 -28.06 -0.90
CA GLY A 54 -15.37 -28.23 -1.28
C GLY A 54 -16.29 -27.06 -0.90
N GLN A 55 -15.74 -25.92 -0.47
CA GLN A 55 -16.50 -24.67 -0.34
C GLN A 55 -16.70 -24.03 -1.71
N ARG A 56 -17.97 -23.95 -2.15
CA ARG A 56 -18.35 -23.26 -3.39
C ARG A 56 -18.46 -21.76 -3.18
N THR A 57 -17.97 -21.01 -4.15
CA THR A 57 -18.18 -19.58 -4.26
C THR A 57 -19.51 -19.36 -4.96
N VAL A 58 -20.54 -18.94 -4.23
CA VAL A 58 -21.91 -18.79 -4.75
C VAL A 58 -22.23 -17.34 -5.16
N VAL A 59 -21.23 -16.46 -5.22
CA VAL A 59 -21.41 -15.05 -5.56
C VAL A 59 -21.16 -14.81 -7.05
N GLU A 60 -21.95 -13.92 -7.63
CA GLU A 60 -21.72 -13.40 -8.98
C GLU A 60 -20.89 -12.13 -8.87
N VAL A 61 -19.83 -12.03 -9.67
CA VAL A 61 -18.93 -10.87 -9.66
C VAL A 61 -18.91 -10.26 -11.04
N ASP A 62 -19.26 -8.99 -11.12
CA ASP A 62 -19.06 -8.16 -12.29
C ASP A 62 -17.90 -7.21 -12.00
N ASP A 63 -16.73 -7.51 -12.58
CA ASP A 63 -15.49 -6.75 -12.40
C ASP A 63 -15.58 -5.37 -13.09
N ASP A 64 -16.37 -5.24 -14.16
CA ASP A 64 -16.50 -4.01 -14.96
C ASP A 64 -17.46 -3.01 -14.30
N LEU A 65 -18.56 -3.52 -13.71
CA LEU A 65 -19.55 -2.72 -13.01
C LEU A 65 -19.26 -2.54 -11.51
N GLY A 66 -18.19 -3.13 -10.98
CA GLY A 66 -17.86 -3.03 -9.56
C GLY A 66 -18.92 -3.68 -8.66
N THR A 67 -19.65 -4.67 -9.16
CA THR A 67 -20.84 -5.22 -8.50
C THR A 67 -20.62 -6.66 -8.05
N VAL A 68 -21.04 -7.00 -6.84
CA VAL A 68 -21.10 -8.38 -6.34
C VAL A 68 -22.54 -8.75 -6.02
N GLY A 69 -23.06 -9.77 -6.69
CA GLY A 69 -24.34 -10.39 -6.42
C GLY A 69 -24.21 -11.47 -5.35
N VAL A 70 -24.86 -11.28 -4.20
CA VAL A 70 -24.91 -12.28 -3.12
C VAL A 70 -26.27 -12.97 -3.12
N PRO A 71 -26.33 -14.32 -3.19
CA PRO A 71 -27.59 -15.04 -3.17
C PRO A 71 -28.23 -14.98 -1.78
N CYS A 72 -29.48 -14.54 -1.71
CA CYS A 72 -30.33 -14.61 -0.53
C CYS A 72 -31.68 -15.18 -0.93
N ARG A 73 -32.08 -16.32 -0.35
CA ARG A 73 -33.40 -16.95 -0.58
C ARG A 73 -33.77 -17.20 -2.05
N GLY A 74 -32.77 -17.43 -2.90
CA GLY A 74 -32.96 -17.70 -4.33
C GLY A 74 -32.90 -16.48 -5.25
N GLU A 75 -32.74 -15.28 -4.68
CA GLU A 75 -32.54 -14.03 -5.43
C GLU A 75 -31.13 -13.49 -5.19
N PHE A 76 -30.52 -12.91 -6.22
CA PHE A 76 -29.23 -12.24 -6.10
C PHE A 76 -29.44 -10.78 -5.71
N HIS A 77 -28.83 -10.37 -4.60
CA HIS A 77 -28.81 -8.96 -4.17
C HIS A 77 -27.48 -8.32 -4.58
N PRO A 78 -27.51 -7.27 -5.43
CA PRO A 78 -26.30 -6.59 -5.86
C PRO A 78 -25.77 -5.64 -4.79
N PHE A 79 -24.45 -5.64 -4.61
CA PHE A 79 -23.70 -4.69 -3.79
C PHE A 79 -22.64 -4.02 -4.66
N ASN A 80 -22.62 -2.68 -4.66
CA ASN A 80 -21.71 -1.88 -5.47
C ASN A 80 -20.49 -1.45 -4.65
N PHE A 81 -19.31 -1.52 -5.26
CA PHE A 81 -18.02 -1.17 -4.66
C PHE A 81 -17.18 -0.38 -5.66
N ASP A 82 -16.10 0.26 -5.20
CA ASP A 82 -15.21 1.02 -6.08
C ASP A 82 -14.46 0.14 -7.07
N ARG A 83 -14.18 -1.11 -6.66
CA ARG A 83 -13.63 -2.15 -7.53
C ARG A 83 -13.96 -3.53 -6.98
N THR A 84 -14.24 -4.45 -7.88
CA THR A 84 -14.43 -5.88 -7.58
C THR A 84 -13.34 -6.68 -8.27
N PHE A 85 -12.94 -7.77 -7.61
CA PHE A 85 -11.94 -8.71 -8.09
C PHE A 85 -12.54 -10.11 -8.02
N SER A 86 -12.82 -10.67 -9.19
CA SER A 86 -13.31 -12.02 -9.34
C SER A 86 -12.31 -13.07 -8.83
N PRO A 87 -12.74 -14.32 -8.64
CA PRO A 87 -11.87 -15.43 -8.24
C PRO A 87 -10.65 -15.67 -9.15
N ARG A 88 -10.63 -15.09 -10.35
CA ARG A 88 -9.53 -15.21 -11.31
C ARG A 88 -8.49 -14.10 -11.16
N ALA A 89 -8.80 -13.04 -10.41
CA ALA A 89 -7.91 -11.92 -10.20
C ALA A 89 -6.64 -12.32 -9.44
N THR A 90 -5.51 -11.92 -9.99
CA THR A 90 -4.17 -12.21 -9.46
C THR A 90 -3.76 -11.20 -8.39
N GLN A 91 -2.64 -11.48 -7.70
CA GLN A 91 -2.04 -10.48 -6.81
C GLN A 91 -1.52 -9.27 -7.60
N ASP A 92 -1.08 -9.46 -8.85
CA ASP A 92 -0.64 -8.38 -9.73
C ASP A 92 -1.79 -7.44 -10.06
N ASP A 93 -2.96 -7.98 -10.41
CA ASP A 93 -4.16 -7.18 -10.73
C ASP A 93 -4.59 -6.32 -9.54
N LEU A 94 -4.50 -6.89 -8.33
CA LEU A 94 -4.82 -6.19 -7.10
C LEU A 94 -3.76 -5.11 -6.78
N PHE A 95 -2.48 -5.45 -6.94
CA PHE A 95 -1.39 -4.52 -6.68
C PHE A 95 -1.38 -3.37 -7.69
N ALA A 96 -1.84 -3.56 -8.93
CA ALA A 96 -1.96 -2.49 -9.91
C ALA A 96 -2.82 -1.32 -9.40
N GLU A 97 -3.92 -1.58 -8.66
CA GLU A 97 -4.66 -0.51 -7.98
C GLU A 97 -3.90 0.07 -6.79
N VAL A 98 -3.30 -0.80 -5.98
CA VAL A 98 -2.70 -0.39 -4.70
C VAL A 98 -1.41 0.42 -4.90
N SER A 99 -0.68 0.17 -5.98
CA SER A 99 0.58 0.83 -6.33
C SER A 99 0.46 2.35 -6.39
N ALA A 100 -0.71 2.86 -6.77
CA ALA A 100 -0.98 4.29 -6.82
C ALA A 100 -1.02 4.92 -5.42
N TYR A 101 -1.53 4.21 -4.41
CA TYR A 101 -1.48 4.70 -3.03
C TYR A 101 -0.08 4.57 -2.43
N VAL A 102 0.69 3.54 -2.80
CA VAL A 102 2.11 3.46 -2.42
C VAL A 102 2.86 4.69 -2.93
N GLN A 103 2.57 5.12 -4.17
CA GLN A 103 3.12 6.36 -4.71
C GLN A 103 2.67 7.61 -3.92
N SER A 104 1.39 7.68 -3.52
CA SER A 104 0.90 8.77 -2.66
C SER A 104 1.65 8.83 -1.33
N ALA A 105 1.98 7.68 -0.74
CA ALA A 105 2.77 7.62 0.49
C ALA A 105 4.18 8.18 0.29
N LEU A 106 4.84 7.86 -0.83
CA LEU A 106 6.15 8.41 -1.19
C LEU A 106 6.09 9.92 -1.51
N ASP A 107 4.97 10.39 -2.03
CA ASP A 107 4.72 11.80 -2.33
C ASP A 107 4.36 12.63 -1.08
N GLY A 108 4.24 11.99 0.10
CA GLY A 108 4.09 12.64 1.41
C GLY A 108 2.69 12.55 2.04
N PHE A 109 1.81 11.69 1.52
CA PHE A 109 0.46 11.50 2.04
C PHE A 109 0.38 10.30 2.99
N ASN A 110 -0.53 10.39 3.97
CA ASN A 110 -0.82 9.25 4.85
C ASN A 110 -1.77 8.28 4.13
N VAL A 111 -1.34 7.03 3.97
CA VAL A 111 -2.13 5.97 3.34
C VAL A 111 -2.36 4.84 4.33
N SER A 112 -3.58 4.32 4.37
CA SER A 112 -3.94 3.17 5.19
C SER A 112 -4.68 2.14 4.35
N LEU A 113 -4.28 0.88 4.48
CA LEU A 113 -4.85 -0.23 3.75
C LEU A 113 -5.27 -1.32 4.72
N PHE A 114 -6.55 -1.69 4.65
CA PHE A 114 -7.14 -2.70 5.52
C PHE A 114 -7.64 -3.89 4.71
N ALA A 115 -7.38 -5.09 5.21
CA ALA A 115 -8.02 -6.31 4.73
C ALA A 115 -9.09 -6.74 5.74
N TYR A 116 -10.35 -6.77 5.31
CA TYR A 116 -11.48 -7.15 6.15
C TYR A 116 -12.19 -8.42 5.62
N GLY A 117 -12.75 -9.20 6.53
CA GLY A 117 -13.50 -10.43 6.21
C GLY A 117 -13.35 -11.52 7.26
N GLN A 118 -14.14 -12.58 7.14
CA GLN A 118 -14.11 -13.73 8.06
C GLN A 118 -12.79 -14.53 8.01
N THR A 119 -12.54 -15.37 9.01
CA THR A 119 -11.42 -16.33 8.96
C THR A 119 -11.55 -17.23 7.72
N GLY A 120 -10.43 -17.44 7.02
CA GLY A 120 -10.41 -18.19 5.76
C GLY A 120 -10.83 -17.41 4.50
N SER A 121 -11.25 -16.15 4.61
CA SER A 121 -11.65 -15.34 3.44
C SER A 121 -10.49 -14.89 2.54
N GLY A 122 -9.24 -15.11 2.93
CA GLY A 122 -8.06 -14.74 2.15
C GLY A 122 -7.36 -13.44 2.57
N LYS A 123 -7.69 -12.83 3.73
CA LYS A 123 -7.02 -11.60 4.22
C LYS A 123 -5.48 -11.71 4.23
N THR A 124 -4.94 -12.76 4.87
CA THR A 124 -3.48 -12.98 4.94
C THR A 124 -2.88 -13.25 3.57
N HIS A 125 -3.58 -13.99 2.71
CA HIS A 125 -3.17 -14.20 1.32
C HIS A 125 -3.11 -12.87 0.54
N THR A 126 -4.10 -11.99 0.72
CA THR A 126 -4.10 -10.66 0.10
C THR A 126 -2.93 -9.80 0.60
N MET A 127 -2.72 -9.70 1.91
CA MET A 127 -1.71 -8.80 2.47
C MET A 127 -0.28 -9.31 2.32
N PHE A 128 -0.01 -10.57 2.65
CA PHE A 128 1.34 -11.15 2.61
C PHE A 128 1.57 -12.06 1.40
N GLY A 129 0.54 -12.77 0.96
CA GLY A 129 0.65 -13.74 -0.13
C GLY A 129 1.49 -14.96 0.22
N GLN A 130 2.00 -15.61 -0.81
CA GLN A 130 2.91 -16.75 -0.72
C GLN A 130 4.28 -16.36 -1.26
N LYS A 131 5.32 -17.13 -0.97
CA LYS A 131 6.67 -16.85 -1.51
C LYS A 131 6.70 -16.85 -3.04
N SER A 132 5.92 -17.72 -3.68
CA SER A 132 5.79 -17.79 -5.14
C SER A 132 4.84 -16.76 -5.75
N ASP A 133 3.95 -16.19 -4.93
CA ASP A 133 2.98 -15.18 -5.35
C ASP A 133 2.78 -14.15 -4.22
N PRO A 134 3.71 -13.17 -4.12
CA PRO A 134 3.74 -12.22 -3.02
C PRO A 134 2.47 -11.37 -2.98
N GLY A 135 2.06 -10.98 -1.77
CA GLY A 135 0.90 -10.11 -1.54
C GLY A 135 1.21 -8.63 -1.64
N LEU A 136 0.30 -7.81 -1.11
CA LEU A 136 0.39 -6.36 -1.19
C LEU A 136 1.58 -5.76 -0.42
N ILE A 137 1.86 -6.27 0.79
CA ILE A 137 2.95 -5.77 1.65
C ILE A 137 4.32 -5.95 0.97
N PRO A 138 4.75 -7.17 0.58
CA PRO A 138 6.07 -7.35 -0.05
C PRO A 138 6.19 -6.54 -1.35
N ARG A 139 5.15 -6.50 -2.19
CA ARG A 139 5.16 -5.72 -3.44
C ARG A 139 5.25 -4.21 -3.20
N ALA A 140 4.57 -3.72 -2.17
CA ALA A 140 4.65 -2.30 -1.78
C ALA A 140 6.05 -1.94 -1.30
N ILE A 141 6.69 -2.80 -0.51
CA ILE A 141 8.08 -2.62 -0.07
C ILE A 141 9.02 -2.59 -1.28
N ASP A 142 8.88 -3.52 -2.23
CA ASP A 142 9.69 -3.54 -3.45
C ASP A 142 9.53 -2.24 -4.25
N GLN A 143 8.29 -1.77 -4.46
CA GLN A 143 8.03 -0.50 -5.15
C GLN A 143 8.65 0.69 -4.40
N ILE A 144 8.54 0.74 -3.07
CA ILE A 144 9.14 1.79 -2.24
C ILE A 144 10.65 1.82 -2.45
N LEU A 145 11.32 0.68 -2.31
CA LEU A 145 12.78 0.60 -2.43
C LEU A 145 13.27 0.98 -3.83
N LEU A 146 12.61 0.47 -4.88
CA LEU A 146 12.93 0.82 -6.26
C LEU A 146 12.75 2.31 -6.55
N THR A 147 11.66 2.90 -6.05
CA THR A 147 11.39 4.33 -6.27
C THR A 147 12.39 5.19 -5.51
N VAL A 148 12.74 4.83 -4.28
CA VAL A 148 13.76 5.52 -3.48
C VAL A 148 15.12 5.49 -4.19
N GLU A 149 15.52 4.34 -4.74
CA GLU A 149 16.78 4.22 -5.49
C GLU A 149 16.78 5.12 -6.74
N GLN A 150 15.69 5.12 -7.52
CA GLN A 150 15.55 5.97 -8.71
C GLN A 150 15.58 7.47 -8.36
N GLU A 151 14.82 7.88 -7.34
CA GLU A 151 14.75 9.28 -6.93
C GLU A 151 16.04 9.76 -6.25
N SER A 152 16.82 8.85 -5.65
CA SER A 152 18.14 9.19 -5.11
C SER A 152 19.11 9.67 -6.19
N ALA A 153 19.05 9.07 -7.39
CA ALA A 153 19.81 9.53 -8.56
C ALA A 153 19.37 10.93 -9.02
N ASN A 154 18.12 11.31 -8.72
CA ASN A 154 17.53 12.61 -9.03
C ASN A 154 17.79 13.66 -7.93
N GLY A 155 18.50 13.29 -6.85
CA GLY A 155 18.91 14.18 -5.77
C GLY A 155 17.99 14.19 -4.55
N TRP A 156 17.05 13.25 -4.45
CA TRP A 156 16.22 13.08 -3.26
C TRP A 156 16.92 12.22 -2.20
N SER A 157 16.63 12.49 -0.94
CA SER A 157 17.10 11.69 0.20
C SER A 157 15.89 11.23 0.99
N TYR A 158 15.80 9.92 1.23
CA TYR A 158 14.72 9.30 1.98
C TYR A 158 15.25 8.69 3.27
N GLN A 159 14.46 8.80 4.34
CA GLN A 159 14.68 8.09 5.59
C GLN A 159 13.40 7.30 5.89
N MET A 160 13.55 5.98 6.04
CA MET A 160 12.44 5.06 6.23
C MET A 160 12.51 4.46 7.63
N HIS A 161 11.34 4.23 8.22
CA HIS A 161 11.20 3.56 9.50
C HIS A 161 10.04 2.58 9.41
N ALA A 162 10.24 1.35 9.86
CA ALA A 162 9.22 0.32 9.93
C ALA A 162 8.92 -0.05 11.38
N SER A 163 7.67 -0.45 11.63
CA SER A 163 7.21 -1.05 12.89
C SER A 163 6.18 -2.11 12.57
N PHE A 164 6.19 -3.23 13.29
CA PHE A 164 5.23 -4.31 13.09
C PHE A 164 4.55 -4.67 14.41
N ILE A 165 3.25 -4.46 14.49
CA ILE A 165 2.50 -4.46 15.74
C ILE A 165 1.28 -5.36 15.60
N GLU A 166 0.99 -6.14 16.63
CA GLU A 166 -0.26 -6.89 16.79
C GLU A 166 -1.15 -6.23 17.85
N ILE A 167 -2.45 -6.16 17.58
CA ILE A 167 -3.46 -5.76 18.56
C ILE A 167 -4.38 -6.96 18.79
N TYR A 168 -4.35 -7.50 20.01
CA TYR A 168 -5.18 -8.62 20.41
C TYR A 168 -5.79 -8.34 21.78
N ASN A 169 -7.13 -8.42 21.88
CA ASN A 169 -7.86 -8.16 23.12
C ASN A 169 -7.48 -6.82 23.79
N GLU A 170 -7.43 -5.74 22.99
CA GLU A 170 -7.02 -4.39 23.43
C GLU A 170 -5.59 -4.31 24.00
N GLN A 171 -4.76 -5.33 23.76
CA GLN A 171 -3.33 -5.33 24.11
C GLN A 171 -2.49 -5.18 22.85
N VAL A 172 -1.51 -4.27 22.93
CA VAL A 172 -0.56 -3.98 21.86
C VAL A 172 0.71 -4.79 22.10
N ARG A 173 1.17 -5.50 21.07
CA ARG A 173 2.36 -6.34 21.08
C ARG A 173 3.30 -5.97 19.94
N ASP A 174 4.60 -5.91 20.20
CA ASP A 174 5.61 -5.57 19.20
C ASP A 174 6.19 -6.84 18.57
N LEU A 175 5.89 -7.05 17.28
CA LEU A 175 6.32 -8.25 16.55
C LEU A 175 7.79 -8.20 16.11
N LEU A 176 8.51 -7.08 16.32
CA LEU A 176 9.94 -6.96 16.05
C LEU A 176 10.81 -7.21 17.29
N CYS A 177 10.23 -7.22 18.50
CA CYS A 177 10.95 -7.53 19.73
C CYS A 177 11.25 -9.04 19.86
N SER A 178 12.42 -9.38 20.41
CA SER A 178 12.68 -10.76 20.82
C SER A 178 11.79 -11.14 22.01
N SER A 179 11.27 -12.37 22.04
CA SER A 179 10.32 -12.82 23.07
C SER A 179 10.84 -12.68 24.51
N THR A 180 12.15 -12.62 24.70
CA THR A 180 12.82 -12.40 25.98
C THR A 180 12.76 -10.96 26.49
N GLU A 181 12.50 -9.98 25.62
CA GLU A 181 12.41 -8.55 25.96
C GLU A 181 10.98 -8.02 26.10
N GLU A 182 9.98 -8.82 25.70
CA GLU A 182 8.56 -8.48 25.78
C GLU A 182 7.95 -8.69 27.17
N GLU A 183 8.51 -9.57 28.01
CA GLU A 183 7.99 -9.86 29.35
C GLU A 183 8.08 -8.61 30.25
N GLY A 184 7.00 -7.82 30.28
CA GLY A 184 6.84 -6.64 31.14
C GLY A 184 6.77 -5.29 30.42
N LYS A 185 6.98 -5.22 29.09
CA LYS A 185 6.81 -3.98 28.33
C LYS A 185 5.32 -3.72 28.08
N LYS A 186 4.77 -2.64 28.66
CA LYS A 186 3.42 -2.14 28.32
C LYS A 186 3.54 -1.13 27.18
N HIS A 187 2.99 -1.47 26.02
CA HIS A 187 2.88 -0.56 24.90
C HIS A 187 1.59 0.27 25.03
N GLN A 188 1.71 1.60 24.94
CA GLN A 188 0.57 2.52 24.93
C GLN A 188 0.62 3.38 23.66
N ILE A 189 -0.57 3.72 23.16
CA ILE A 189 -0.70 4.66 22.04
C ILE A 189 -0.57 6.08 22.62
N THR A 190 0.42 6.82 22.14
CA THR A 190 0.63 8.23 22.48
C THR A 190 0.45 9.10 21.25
N GLN A 191 0.00 10.33 21.44
CA GLN A 191 -0.07 11.32 20.37
C GLN A 191 1.16 12.21 20.48
N GLY A 192 2.04 12.15 19.49
CA GLY A 192 3.21 13.02 19.40
C GLY A 192 2.82 14.47 19.09
N GLU A 193 3.76 15.39 19.28
CA GLU A 193 3.54 16.86 19.19
C GLU A 193 2.98 17.33 17.83
N ASN A 194 3.16 16.54 16.77
CA ASN A 194 2.70 16.86 15.41
C ASN A 194 1.35 16.23 15.05
N GLY A 195 0.60 15.70 16.02
CA GLY A 195 -0.61 14.91 15.77
C GLY A 195 -0.35 13.52 15.21
N ARG A 196 0.93 13.09 15.14
CA ARG A 196 1.35 11.75 14.73
C ARG A 196 1.15 10.78 15.88
N ASN A 197 0.39 9.72 15.67
CA ASN A 197 0.26 8.65 16.66
C ASN A 197 1.56 7.83 16.71
N ASP A 198 2.00 7.51 17.92
CA ASP A 198 3.17 6.72 18.22
C ASP A 198 2.82 5.62 19.24
N VAL A 199 3.65 4.59 19.31
CA VAL A 199 3.50 3.50 20.29
C VAL A 199 4.76 3.45 21.13
N THR A 200 4.62 3.58 22.44
CA THR A 200 5.76 3.67 23.35
C THR A 200 6.56 2.37 23.39
N GLY A 201 7.90 2.49 23.38
CA GLY A 201 8.81 1.36 23.60
C GLY A 201 8.83 0.32 22.47
N ARG A 202 8.39 0.69 21.27
CA ARG A 202 8.49 -0.15 20.07
C ARG A 202 9.89 -0.09 19.48
N GLU A 203 10.32 -1.18 18.88
CA GLU A 203 11.53 -1.22 18.07
C GLU A 203 11.27 -0.60 16.69
N HIS A 204 12.31 0.05 16.16
CA HIS A 204 12.31 0.61 14.81
C HIS A 204 13.39 -0.12 14.00
N CYS A 205 13.00 -0.64 12.83
CA CYS A 205 13.92 -1.07 11.78
C CYS A 205 14.01 -0.01 10.68
#